data_AF-A0A496RF85-F1
#
_entry.id   AF-A0A496RF85-F1
#
_cell.length_a   1.000
_cell.length_b   1.000
_cell.length_c   1.000
_cell.angle_alpha   90.00
_cell.angle_beta   90.00
_cell.angle_gamma   90.00
#
_symmetry.space_group_name_H-M   'P 1'
#
loop_
_entity.id
_entity.type
_entity.pdbx_description
1 polymer ?
#
loop_
_entity_poly.entity_id
_entity_poly.type
_entity_poly.pdbx_seq_one_letter_code
_entity_poly.pdbx_strand_id
1 'polypeptide(L)'
;LGQITKNISAVVRLRDIDANNFPYAIESQGAIEVKGSAQITPSDSKKENSDLDFESLFGFTKDELKSYATYYYQDPPNNVEPVEDITWVELSEGREFRITSNNWEGSGILIINGDAKITGGEFEGIIYVIGELKVPAGNPTVEGTILVEGDPSETTSLRGNFELDYDTEAIDEALNNLRYVAPQTVAWWQTY
;
A
#
# COMPACT_ATOMS: atom_id res chain seq x y z
N LEU A 1 21.64 46.70 11.08
CA LEU A 1 21.08 45.58 11.85
C LEU A 1 21.89 44.35 11.50
N GLY A 2 22.63 43.79 12.46
CA GLY A 2 23.52 42.64 12.21
C GLY A 2 22.73 41.33 12.22
N GLN A 3 23.13 40.39 11.36
CA GLN A 3 22.57 39.04 11.30
C GLN A 3 22.97 38.27 12.56
N ILE A 4 21.99 37.63 13.23
CA ILE A 4 22.23 36.71 14.34
C ILE A 4 22.05 35.29 13.81
N THR A 5 23.09 34.46 13.94
CA THR A 5 23.05 33.04 13.62
C THR A 5 23.03 32.23 14.93
N LYS A 6 22.14 31.23 15.03
CA LYS A 6 22.06 30.29 16.15
C LYS A 6 22.12 28.87 15.62
N ASN A 7 22.87 28.00 16.30
CA ASN A 7 22.87 26.56 16.04
C ASN A 7 21.86 25.88 16.97
N ILE A 8 21.11 24.91 16.46
CA ILE A 8 20.08 24.19 17.21
C ILE A 8 20.30 22.69 16.98
N SER A 9 20.10 21.90 18.03
CA SER A 9 20.00 20.44 17.94
C SER A 9 18.62 19.98 18.45
N ALA A 10 18.08 18.93 17.83
CA ALA A 10 16.80 18.35 18.19
C ALA A 10 16.89 16.83 18.27
N VAL A 11 16.11 16.25 19.18
CA VAL A 11 15.82 14.81 19.19
C VAL A 11 14.42 14.64 18.65
N VAL A 12 14.30 13.79 17.64
CA VAL A 12 13.02 13.44 17.02
C VAL A 12 12.67 11.99 17.35
N ARG A 13 11.38 11.74 17.61
CA ARG A 13 10.82 10.40 17.66
C ARG A 13 10.21 10.10 16.29
N LEU A 14 10.66 9.00 15.71
CA LEU A 14 10.09 8.42 14.51
C LEU A 14 8.99 7.42 14.90
N ARG A 15 8.07 7.13 13.98
CA ARG A 15 7.10 6.04 14.14
C ARG A 15 7.69 4.80 13.45
N ASP A 16 7.97 3.75 14.21
CA ASP A 16 8.20 2.42 13.64
C ASP A 16 6.84 1.74 13.52
N ILE A 17 6.56 1.22 12.33
CA ILE A 17 5.41 0.37 12.05
C ILE A 17 5.99 -1.04 11.87
N ASP A 18 5.45 -2.00 12.60
CA ASP A 18 5.95 -3.37 12.56
C ASP A 18 5.41 -4.08 11.31
N ALA A 19 6.30 -4.59 10.46
CA ALA A 19 5.91 -5.40 9.30
C ALA A 19 5.09 -6.65 9.69
N ASN A 20 5.21 -7.13 10.94
CA ASN A 20 4.37 -8.21 11.47
C ASN A 20 2.88 -7.85 11.58
N ASN A 21 2.51 -6.58 11.43
CA ASN A 21 1.12 -6.16 11.29
C ASN A 21 0.49 -6.66 9.98
N PHE A 22 1.29 -7.12 9.01
CA PHE A 22 0.85 -7.61 7.70
C PHE A 22 1.18 -9.10 7.54
N PRO A 23 0.58 -10.01 8.31
CA PRO A 23 1.05 -11.41 8.44
C PRO A 23 0.70 -12.32 7.25
N TYR A 24 -0.03 -11.83 6.25
CA TYR A 24 -0.53 -12.61 5.12
C TYR A 24 -0.13 -11.95 3.79
N ALA A 25 0.02 -12.76 2.74
CA ALA A 25 0.23 -12.28 1.38
C ALA A 25 -1.00 -11.51 0.90
N ILE A 26 -2.19 -12.03 1.21
CA ILE A 26 -3.45 -11.34 0.93
C ILE A 26 -4.42 -11.44 2.09
N GLU A 27 -5.03 -10.31 2.43
CA GLU A 27 -6.08 -10.22 3.44
C GLU A 27 -7.27 -9.43 2.91
N SER A 28 -8.49 -9.93 3.15
CA SER A 28 -9.72 -9.35 2.61
C SER A 28 -10.85 -9.44 3.62
N GLN A 29 -11.67 -8.39 3.70
CA GLN A 29 -12.92 -8.41 4.48
C GLN A 29 -13.99 -9.32 3.85
N GLY A 30 -13.95 -9.50 2.52
CA GLY A 30 -14.75 -10.48 1.79
C GLY A 30 -14.05 -11.83 1.57
N ALA A 31 -14.66 -12.69 0.76
CA ALA A 31 -14.07 -13.98 0.35
C ALA A 31 -12.92 -13.79 -0.66
N ILE A 32 -11.99 -14.75 -0.72
CA ILE A 32 -10.87 -14.77 -1.66
C ILE A 32 -10.95 -16.01 -2.55
N GLU A 33 -11.20 -15.80 -3.84
CA GLU A 33 -11.26 -16.87 -4.82
C GLU A 33 -10.01 -16.88 -5.70
N VAL A 34 -9.18 -17.91 -5.53
CA VAL A 34 -8.01 -18.17 -6.39
C VAL A 34 -8.37 -19.23 -7.43
N LYS A 35 -8.26 -18.87 -8.72
CA LYS A 35 -8.63 -19.73 -9.86
C LYS A 35 -7.59 -19.67 -10.98
N GLY A 36 -7.67 -20.64 -11.89
CA GLY A 36 -6.77 -20.72 -13.03
C GLY A 36 -5.38 -21.15 -12.58
N SER A 37 -4.36 -20.43 -13.03
CA SER A 37 -2.96 -20.65 -12.66
C SER A 37 -2.45 -19.61 -11.66
N ALA A 38 -3.34 -18.80 -11.07
CA ALA A 38 -2.95 -17.81 -10.07
C ALA A 38 -2.33 -18.51 -8.85
N GLN A 39 -1.22 -17.96 -8.34
CA GLN A 39 -0.46 -18.51 -7.24
C GLN A 39 -0.31 -17.48 -6.13
N ILE A 40 -0.32 -17.98 -4.89
CA ILE A 40 0.04 -17.23 -3.69
C ILE A 40 1.15 -18.04 -3.02
N THR A 41 2.24 -17.40 -2.62
CA THR A 41 3.36 -18.05 -1.94
C THR A 41 3.59 -17.38 -0.58
N PRO A 42 3.59 -18.12 0.54
CA PRO A 42 3.16 -19.52 0.64
C PRO A 42 1.65 -19.66 0.42
N SER A 43 1.20 -20.83 -0.06
CA SER A 43 -0.19 -21.04 -0.54
C SER A 43 -1.29 -20.88 0.53
N ASP A 44 -0.91 -20.93 1.80
CA ASP A 44 -1.77 -20.72 2.96
C ASP A 44 -1.73 -19.29 3.49
N SER A 45 -0.92 -18.40 2.89
CA SER A 45 -0.78 -16.99 3.27
C SER A 45 -1.94 -16.13 2.76
N LYS A 46 -3.15 -16.49 3.17
CA LYS A 46 -4.38 -15.76 2.83
C LYS A 46 -5.34 -15.69 4.01
N LYS A 47 -6.01 -14.57 4.17
CA LYS A 47 -6.99 -14.34 5.24
C LYS A 47 -8.28 -13.73 4.69
N GLU A 48 -9.36 -14.49 4.80
CA GLU A 48 -10.72 -14.06 4.44
C GLU A 48 -11.50 -13.62 5.69
N ASN A 49 -12.56 -12.84 5.48
CA ASN A 49 -13.43 -12.34 6.55
C ASN A 49 -12.61 -11.64 7.66
N SER A 50 -11.67 -10.81 7.24
CA SER A 50 -10.80 -10.06 8.15
C SER A 50 -11.53 -8.89 8.81
N ASP A 51 -11.09 -8.53 10.01
CA ASP A 51 -11.43 -7.28 10.69
C ASP A 51 -10.35 -6.20 10.41
N LEU A 52 -10.01 -5.98 9.13
CA LEU A 52 -8.99 -5.02 8.72
C LEU A 52 -9.23 -3.65 9.38
N ASP A 53 -8.20 -3.14 10.07
CA ASP A 53 -8.21 -1.81 10.68
C ASP A 53 -6.99 -1.02 10.20
N PHE A 54 -7.25 -0.05 9.32
CA PHE A 54 -6.21 0.74 8.67
C PHE A 54 -5.28 1.44 9.68
N GLU A 55 -5.84 2.01 10.74
CA GLU A 55 -5.05 2.75 11.73
C GLU A 55 -4.16 1.82 12.56
N SER A 56 -4.62 0.61 12.89
CA SER A 56 -3.78 -0.40 13.56
C SER A 56 -2.64 -0.89 12.67
N LEU A 57 -2.89 -1.03 11.37
CA LEU A 57 -1.91 -1.50 10.40
C LEU A 57 -0.80 -0.46 10.16
N PHE A 58 -1.19 0.77 9.83
CA PHE A 58 -0.25 1.81 9.41
C PHE A 58 0.12 2.78 10.53
N GLY A 59 -0.56 2.76 11.68
CA GLY A 59 -0.34 3.73 12.75
C GLY A 59 -0.73 5.16 12.37
N PHE A 60 -1.51 5.35 11.30
CA PHE A 60 -2.04 6.62 10.81
C PHE A 60 -3.49 6.44 10.39
N THR A 61 -4.29 7.49 10.55
CA THR A 61 -5.60 7.54 9.91
C THR A 61 -5.46 7.62 8.39
N LYS A 62 -6.51 7.22 7.66
CA LYS A 62 -6.56 7.36 6.19
C LYS A 62 -6.30 8.79 5.72
N ASP A 63 -6.92 9.77 6.37
CA ASP A 63 -6.75 11.19 6.04
C ASP A 63 -5.32 11.68 6.28
N GLU A 64 -4.67 11.23 7.37
CA GLU A 64 -3.26 11.51 7.61
C GLU A 64 -2.38 10.91 6.51
N LEU A 65 -2.52 9.62 6.22
CA LEU A 65 -1.68 8.95 5.22
C LEU A 65 -1.87 9.53 3.81
N LYS A 66 -3.11 9.88 3.46
CA LYS A 66 -3.44 10.65 2.25
C LYS A 66 -2.72 12.00 2.20
N SER A 67 -2.67 12.73 3.32
CA SER A 67 -1.98 14.03 3.39
C SER A 67 -0.46 13.93 3.28
N TYR A 68 0.09 12.73 3.53
CA TYR A 68 1.53 12.44 3.46
C TYR A 68 1.94 11.73 2.17
N ALA A 69 1.00 11.44 1.28
CA ALA A 69 1.29 10.75 0.02
C ALA A 69 2.31 11.56 -0.80
N THR A 70 3.39 10.90 -1.22
CA THR A 70 4.37 11.42 -2.17
C THR A 70 3.69 11.70 -3.52
N TYR A 71 2.83 10.77 -3.94
CA TYR A 71 2.04 10.88 -5.16
C TYR A 71 0.55 10.78 -4.84
N TYR A 72 -0.21 11.76 -5.35
CA TYR A 72 -1.67 11.78 -5.23
C TYR A 72 -2.31 11.88 -6.61
N TYR A 73 -3.17 10.91 -6.93
CA TYR A 73 -3.87 10.84 -8.21
C TYR A 73 -5.38 10.85 -8.02
N GLN A 74 -6.07 11.76 -8.71
CA GLN A 74 -7.53 11.75 -8.81
C GLN A 74 -7.93 11.19 -10.17
N ASP A 75 -8.67 10.09 -10.18
CA ASP A 75 -9.18 9.43 -11.39
C ASP A 75 -8.13 9.24 -12.51
N PRO A 76 -6.95 8.68 -12.20
CA PRO A 76 -5.87 8.62 -13.18
C PRO A 76 -6.22 7.76 -14.40
N PRO A 77 -5.50 7.95 -15.52
CA PRO A 77 -5.52 6.99 -16.62
C PRO A 77 -4.95 5.64 -16.17
N ASN A 78 -5.14 4.60 -17.00
CA ASN A 78 -4.52 3.29 -16.76
C ASN A 78 -2.99 3.40 -16.73
N ASN A 79 -2.33 2.58 -15.91
CA ASN A 79 -0.88 2.50 -15.78
C ASN A 79 -0.27 3.86 -15.41
N VAL A 80 -0.84 4.54 -14.41
CA VAL A 80 -0.26 5.79 -13.92
C VAL A 80 1.11 5.50 -13.34
N GLU A 81 2.05 6.40 -13.60
CA GLU A 81 3.41 6.36 -13.07
C GLU A 81 3.83 7.80 -12.72
N PRO A 82 4.70 7.98 -11.72
CA PRO A 82 5.27 6.94 -10.86
C PRO A 82 4.28 6.42 -9.81
N VAL A 83 4.50 5.20 -9.34
CA VAL A 83 3.90 4.63 -8.13
C VAL A 83 5.05 4.09 -7.28
N GLU A 84 5.50 4.91 -6.35
CA GLU A 84 6.62 4.65 -5.45
C GLU A 84 6.35 5.37 -4.11
N ASP A 85 7.19 5.13 -3.10
CA ASP A 85 7.07 5.67 -1.74
C ASP A 85 5.68 5.46 -1.10
N ILE A 86 4.87 6.52 -1.02
CA ILE A 86 3.49 6.51 -0.57
C ILE A 86 2.65 7.10 -1.70
N THR A 87 1.86 6.28 -2.36
CA THR A 87 0.98 6.69 -3.45
C THR A 87 -0.48 6.53 -3.02
N TRP A 88 -1.26 7.59 -3.15
CA TRP A 88 -2.70 7.59 -2.91
C TRP A 88 -3.47 7.84 -4.21
N VAL A 89 -4.32 6.90 -4.58
CA VAL A 89 -5.26 7.01 -5.70
C VAL A 89 -6.66 7.23 -5.17
N GLU A 90 -7.31 8.29 -5.61
CA GLU A 90 -8.70 8.61 -5.31
C GLU A 90 -9.55 8.39 -6.56
N LEU A 91 -10.59 7.57 -6.46
CA LEU A 91 -11.49 7.27 -7.57
C LEU A 91 -12.89 7.81 -7.31
N SER A 92 -13.47 8.44 -8.31
CA SER A 92 -14.89 8.77 -8.32
C SER A 92 -15.74 7.50 -8.42
N GLU A 93 -16.99 7.54 -7.96
CA GLU A 93 -17.92 6.40 -8.01
C GLU A 93 -18.01 5.79 -9.42
N GLY A 94 -17.91 4.46 -9.51
CA GLY A 94 -17.95 3.70 -10.76
C GLY A 94 -16.67 3.77 -11.61
N ARG A 95 -15.60 4.40 -11.12
CA ARG A 95 -14.27 4.36 -11.69
C ARG A 95 -13.44 3.25 -11.04
N GLU A 96 -12.40 2.83 -11.73
CA GLU A 96 -11.54 1.73 -11.32
C GLU A 96 -10.09 2.10 -11.66
N PHE A 97 -9.17 1.88 -10.72
CA PHE A 97 -7.74 1.99 -10.95
C PHE A 97 -7.26 0.77 -11.74
N ARG A 98 -6.47 1.00 -12.80
CA ARG A 98 -6.14 -0.05 -13.76
C ARG A 98 -4.65 -0.16 -14.03
N ILE A 99 -4.10 -1.33 -13.76
CA ILE A 99 -2.77 -1.75 -14.21
C ILE A 99 -2.96 -2.86 -15.25
N THR A 100 -2.59 -2.57 -16.50
CA THR A 100 -2.82 -3.41 -17.67
C THR A 100 -1.58 -3.66 -18.52
N SER A 101 -0.51 -2.90 -18.32
CA SER A 101 0.75 -3.07 -19.02
C SER A 101 1.64 -4.05 -18.27
N ASN A 102 2.24 -5.02 -18.96
CA ASN A 102 3.22 -5.93 -18.35
C ASN A 102 4.57 -5.26 -18.07
N ASN A 103 4.81 -4.07 -18.62
CA ASN A 103 6.04 -3.30 -18.38
C ASN A 103 5.83 -2.20 -17.32
N TRP A 104 4.68 -2.22 -16.63
CA TRP A 104 4.43 -1.28 -15.56
C TRP A 104 5.12 -1.79 -14.31
N GLU A 105 5.84 -0.91 -13.62
CA GLU A 105 6.55 -1.21 -12.39
C GLU A 105 6.12 -0.22 -11.31
N GLY A 106 5.98 -0.69 -10.08
CA GLY A 106 5.71 0.17 -8.93
C GLY A 106 6.25 -0.42 -7.64
N SER A 107 6.37 0.41 -6.62
CA SER A 107 6.84 -0.02 -5.31
C SER A 107 6.27 0.81 -4.15
N GLY A 108 6.58 0.41 -2.92
CA GLY A 108 6.23 1.13 -1.71
C GLY A 108 4.80 0.84 -1.25
N ILE A 109 4.07 1.89 -0.84
CA ILE A 109 2.70 1.80 -0.34
C ILE A 109 1.75 2.41 -1.36
N LEU A 110 0.95 1.57 -2.01
CA LEU A 110 -0.10 1.98 -2.93
C LEU A 110 -1.47 1.85 -2.25
N ILE A 111 -2.14 2.98 -2.00
CA ILE A 111 -3.50 3.02 -1.46
C ILE A 111 -4.45 3.44 -2.56
N ILE A 112 -5.47 2.62 -2.80
CA ILE A 112 -6.49 2.84 -3.82
C ILE A 112 -7.82 3.04 -3.09
N ASN A 113 -8.28 4.29 -3.02
CA ASN A 113 -9.61 4.60 -2.53
C ASN A 113 -10.64 4.44 -3.67
N GLY A 114 -11.18 3.23 -3.78
CA GLY A 114 -12.09 2.75 -4.81
C GLY A 114 -11.66 1.39 -5.38
N ASP A 115 -12.30 0.96 -6.47
CA ASP A 115 -12.06 -0.37 -7.04
C ASP A 115 -10.75 -0.44 -7.85
N ALA A 116 -10.13 -1.62 -7.85
CA ALA A 116 -8.89 -1.89 -8.56
C ALA A 116 -9.02 -3.09 -9.50
N LYS A 117 -8.46 -2.96 -10.70
CA LYS A 117 -8.28 -4.07 -11.64
C LYS A 117 -6.86 -4.14 -12.14
N ILE A 118 -6.22 -5.26 -11.81
CA ILE A 118 -4.82 -5.53 -12.14
C ILE A 118 -4.80 -6.71 -13.11
N THR A 119 -4.09 -6.55 -14.23
CA THR A 119 -3.97 -7.57 -15.28
C THR A 119 -2.56 -7.69 -15.84
N GLY A 120 -1.63 -6.86 -15.39
CA GLY A 120 -0.21 -6.92 -15.69
C GLY A 120 0.56 -6.03 -14.72
N GLY A 121 1.87 -5.98 -14.91
CA GLY A 121 2.79 -5.15 -14.13
C GLY A 121 3.38 -5.88 -12.93
N GLU A 122 4.42 -5.28 -12.38
CA GLU A 122 5.16 -5.78 -11.23
C GLU A 122 5.03 -4.74 -10.10
N PHE A 123 4.84 -5.22 -8.87
CA PHE A 123 4.75 -4.35 -7.70
C PHE A 123 5.48 -4.93 -6.49
N GLU A 124 6.33 -4.13 -5.86
CA GLU A 124 7.06 -4.49 -4.63
C GLU A 124 6.58 -3.65 -3.44
N GLY A 125 5.91 -4.27 -2.46
CA GLY A 125 5.50 -3.61 -1.21
C GLY A 125 4.06 -3.89 -0.77
N ILE A 126 3.33 -2.84 -0.39
CA ILE A 126 1.97 -2.91 0.16
C ILE A 126 0.96 -2.32 -0.81
N ILE A 127 -0.02 -3.12 -1.25
CA ILE A 127 -1.21 -2.64 -1.97
C ILE A 127 -2.40 -2.66 -1.01
N TYR A 128 -3.05 -1.52 -0.80
CA TYR A 128 -4.25 -1.38 0.03
C TYR A 128 -5.42 -0.87 -0.81
N VAL A 129 -6.46 -1.70 -1.01
CA VAL A 129 -7.65 -1.37 -1.79
C VAL A 129 -8.81 -1.11 -0.84
N ILE A 130 -9.37 0.10 -0.87
CA ILE A 130 -10.60 0.48 -0.18
C ILE A 130 -11.75 0.38 -1.21
N GLY A 131 -12.23 -0.84 -1.43
CA GLY A 131 -13.14 -1.18 -2.52
C GLY A 131 -12.99 -2.63 -2.94
N GLU A 132 -13.28 -2.92 -4.22
CA GLU A 132 -13.15 -4.26 -4.78
C GLU A 132 -11.84 -4.44 -5.56
N LEU A 133 -11.13 -5.55 -5.33
CA LEU A 133 -9.98 -5.96 -6.13
C LEU A 133 -10.34 -7.09 -7.11
N LYS A 134 -10.06 -6.86 -8.38
CA LYS A 134 -10.24 -7.84 -9.48
C LYS A 134 -8.95 -8.12 -10.22
N VAL A 135 -8.56 -9.39 -10.29
CA VAL A 135 -7.52 -9.88 -11.21
C VAL A 135 -8.14 -10.90 -12.15
N PRO A 136 -8.82 -10.47 -13.23
CA PRO A 136 -9.63 -11.37 -14.05
C PRO A 136 -8.82 -12.27 -14.99
N ALA A 137 -7.63 -11.83 -15.40
CA ALA A 137 -6.70 -12.51 -16.30
C ALA A 137 -5.35 -11.76 -16.34
N GLY A 138 -4.36 -12.33 -17.03
CA GLY A 138 -3.05 -11.71 -17.25
C GLY A 138 -1.95 -12.31 -16.39
N ASN A 139 -0.80 -11.63 -16.34
CA ASN A 139 0.40 -12.07 -15.62
C ASN A 139 0.99 -10.95 -14.73
N PRO A 140 0.20 -10.33 -13.84
CA PRO A 140 0.75 -9.44 -12.83
C PRO A 140 1.54 -10.22 -11.76
N THR A 141 2.59 -9.61 -11.24
CA THR A 141 3.39 -10.14 -10.13
C THR A 141 3.43 -9.13 -8.99
N VAL A 142 3.26 -9.59 -7.76
CA VAL A 142 3.35 -8.76 -6.56
C VAL A 142 4.26 -9.45 -5.55
N GLU A 143 5.31 -8.75 -5.11
CA GLU A 143 6.16 -9.15 -4.00
C GLU A 143 5.80 -8.29 -2.78
N GLY A 144 5.23 -8.89 -1.75
CA GLY A 144 4.79 -8.19 -0.54
C GLY A 144 3.39 -8.60 -0.09
N THR A 145 2.48 -7.63 0.10
CA THR A 145 1.14 -7.89 0.64
C THR A 145 0.04 -7.06 -0.03
N ILE A 146 -1.16 -7.65 -0.10
CA ILE A 146 -2.38 -7.02 -0.61
C ILE A 146 -3.46 -7.05 0.47
N LEU A 147 -4.06 -5.90 0.75
CA LEU A 147 -5.16 -5.76 1.68
C LEU A 147 -6.38 -5.19 0.97
N VAL A 148 -7.54 -5.81 1.18
CA VAL A 148 -8.82 -5.40 0.57
C VAL A 148 -9.83 -5.09 1.66
N GLU A 149 -10.00 -3.79 1.93
CA GLU A 149 -11.04 -3.22 2.78
C GLU A 149 -12.26 -2.90 1.90
N GLY A 150 -13.19 -3.85 1.79
CA GLY A 150 -14.34 -3.76 0.90
C GLY A 150 -15.59 -4.41 1.48
N ASP A 151 -16.65 -4.51 0.67
CA ASP A 151 -17.90 -5.17 1.08
C ASP A 151 -17.63 -6.66 1.42
N PRO A 152 -17.95 -7.13 2.65
CA PRO A 152 -17.76 -8.53 3.04
C PRO A 152 -18.55 -9.55 2.20
N SER A 153 -19.59 -9.10 1.47
CA SER A 153 -20.37 -9.95 0.58
C SER A 153 -19.76 -10.11 -0.81
N GLU A 154 -18.78 -9.28 -1.17
CA GLU A 154 -18.05 -9.37 -2.43
C GLU A 154 -16.88 -10.35 -2.33
N THR A 155 -16.44 -10.85 -3.49
CA THR A 155 -15.36 -11.83 -3.60
C THR A 155 -14.17 -11.25 -4.36
N THR A 156 -13.04 -11.12 -3.67
CA THR A 156 -11.75 -10.81 -4.30
C THR A 156 -11.34 -11.98 -5.19
N SER A 157 -11.36 -11.80 -6.51
CA SER A 157 -11.07 -12.88 -7.46
C SER A 157 -9.70 -12.72 -8.09
N LEU A 158 -8.83 -13.70 -7.82
CA LEU A 158 -7.48 -13.82 -8.37
C LEU A 158 -7.46 -14.91 -9.44
N ARG A 159 -7.20 -14.53 -10.69
CA ARG A 159 -7.23 -15.41 -11.88
C ARG A 159 -6.06 -15.13 -12.81
N GLY A 160 -5.97 -15.89 -13.90
CA GLY A 160 -4.87 -15.78 -14.86
C GLY A 160 -3.62 -16.53 -14.37
N ASN A 161 -2.45 -15.95 -14.63
CA ASN A 161 -1.16 -16.35 -14.06
C ASN A 161 -0.67 -15.26 -13.09
N PHE A 162 -1.57 -14.77 -12.24
CA PHE A 162 -1.22 -13.83 -11.17
C PHE A 162 -0.28 -14.50 -10.17
N GLU A 163 0.81 -13.85 -9.82
CA GLU A 163 1.78 -14.32 -8.83
C GLU A 163 1.81 -13.32 -7.67
N LEU A 164 1.62 -13.82 -6.45
CA LEU A 164 1.74 -13.04 -5.23
C LEU A 164 2.66 -13.78 -4.26
N ASP A 165 3.86 -13.24 -4.10
CA ASP A 165 4.87 -13.78 -3.21
C ASP A 165 4.93 -12.91 -1.95
N TYR A 166 4.64 -13.51 -0.80
CA TYR A 166 4.70 -12.84 0.48
C TYR A 166 6.15 -12.50 0.81
N ASP A 167 6.48 -11.22 0.74
CA ASP A 167 7.82 -10.72 0.96
C ASP A 167 7.84 -9.71 2.12
N THR A 168 8.42 -10.13 3.25
CA THR A 168 8.55 -9.27 4.43
C THR A 168 9.59 -8.17 4.27
N GLU A 169 10.60 -8.35 3.41
CA GLU A 169 11.62 -7.33 3.12
C GLU A 169 10.99 -6.20 2.31
N ALA A 170 10.23 -6.53 1.26
CA ALA A 170 9.47 -5.53 0.47
C ALA A 170 8.45 -4.76 1.34
N ILE A 171 7.78 -5.44 2.29
CA ILE A 171 6.86 -4.80 3.24
C ILE A 171 7.62 -3.85 4.19
N ASP A 172 8.76 -4.27 4.75
CA ASP A 172 9.56 -3.43 5.65
C ASP A 172 10.11 -2.20 4.92
N GLU A 173 10.61 -2.38 3.69
CA GLU A 173 11.06 -1.28 2.83
C GLU A 173 9.94 -0.28 2.54
N ALA A 174 8.74 -0.76 2.20
CA ALA A 174 7.57 0.10 2.01
C ALA A 174 7.22 0.88 3.29
N LEU A 175 7.26 0.24 4.46
CA LEU A 175 6.99 0.89 5.75
C LEU A 175 8.09 1.87 6.18
N ASN A 176 9.33 1.67 5.74
CA ASN A 176 10.42 2.62 5.99
C ASN A 176 10.13 4.01 5.38
N ASN A 177 9.32 4.08 4.31
CA ASN A 177 8.86 5.35 3.74
C ASN A 177 7.95 6.14 4.70
N LEU A 178 7.25 5.46 5.61
CA LEU A 178 6.43 6.09 6.66
C LEU A 178 7.23 6.52 7.88
N ARG A 179 8.40 5.92 8.10
CA ARG A 179 9.19 6.13 9.31
C ARG A 179 9.56 7.59 9.55
N TYR A 180 9.82 8.32 8.48
CA TYR A 180 10.24 9.73 8.50
C TYR A 180 9.10 10.71 8.34
N VAL A 181 7.86 10.23 8.19
CA VAL A 181 6.67 11.06 8.04
C VAL A 181 6.24 11.61 9.41
N ALA A 182 5.92 12.91 9.45
CA ALA A 182 5.45 13.63 10.63
C ALA A 182 6.25 13.37 11.93
N PRO A 183 7.59 13.55 11.92
CA PRO A 183 8.42 13.27 13.07
C PRO A 183 8.05 14.17 14.25
N GLN A 184 7.99 13.58 15.44
CA GLN A 184 7.64 14.33 16.66
C GLN A 184 8.92 14.84 17.31
N THR A 185 9.06 16.17 17.45
CA THR A 185 10.17 16.74 18.23
C THR A 185 9.94 16.46 19.70
N VAL A 186 10.82 15.69 20.32
CA VAL A 186 10.70 15.33 21.76
C VAL A 186 11.56 16.21 22.64
N ALA A 187 12.64 16.78 22.11
CA ALA A 187 13.49 17.74 22.81
C ALA A 187 14.26 18.58 21.81
N TRP A 188 14.61 19.81 22.18
CA TRP A 188 15.54 20.64 21.43
C TRP A 188 16.37 21.53 22.36
N TRP A 189 17.56 21.90 21.93
CA TRP A 189 18.41 22.86 22.64
C TRP A 189 19.26 23.66 21.67
N GLN A 190 19.60 24.89 22.07
CA GLN A 190 20.53 25.73 21.33
C GLN A 190 21.97 25.25 21.61
N THR A 191 22.75 25.04 20.57
CA THR A 191 24.17 24.73 20.67
C THR A 191 25.02 26.00 20.55
N TYR A 192 26.16 26.00 21.24
CA TYR A 192 27.13 27.10 21.26
C TYR A 192 28.11 26.97 20.11
#